data_AF-A0A0R7VHW0-F1
#
_entry.id   AF-A0A0R7VHW0-F1
#
_cell.length_a   1.000
_cell.length_b   1.000
_cell.length_c   1.000
_cell.angle_alpha   90.00
_cell.angle_beta   90.00
_cell.angle_gamma   90.00
#
_symmetry.space_group_name_H-M   'P 1'
#
loop_
_entity.id
_entity.type
_entity.pdbx_description
1 polymer ?
#
loop_
_entity_poly.entity_id
_entity_poly.type
_entity_poly.pdbx_seq_one_letter_code
_entity_poly.pdbx_strand_id
1 'polypeptide(L)'
;MSVYFTKKSEERKAMSKEEKKKIKEDNEALQKEYGFCTIDGHKEKIGNFKIEPPGLFRGRGEHPKMGMLKKRVIPEDVLINCSKDSNIPKPPSGHKWKEVRHDHSV
;
A
#
# COMPACT_ATOMS: atom_id res chain seq x y z
N MET A 1 -9.42 -17.34 -18.16
CA MET A 1 -8.88 -16.54 -17.02
C MET A 1 -9.67 -16.70 -15.73
N SER A 2 -11.01 -16.58 -15.73
CA SER A 2 -11.82 -16.73 -14.51
C SER A 2 -11.54 -18.04 -13.74
N VAL A 3 -11.59 -19.20 -14.44
CA VAL A 3 -11.32 -20.53 -13.86
C VAL A 3 -9.97 -20.61 -13.14
N TYR A 4 -8.92 -20.01 -13.71
CA TYR A 4 -7.58 -19.97 -13.12
C TYR A 4 -7.57 -19.22 -11.78
N PHE A 5 -8.21 -18.04 -11.71
CA PHE A 5 -8.25 -17.25 -10.47
C PHE A 5 -9.12 -17.89 -9.39
N THR A 6 -10.19 -18.59 -9.76
CA THR A 6 -10.99 -19.40 -8.84
C THR A 6 -10.14 -20.52 -8.23
N LYS A 7 -9.45 -21.31 -9.06
CA LYS A 7 -8.55 -22.37 -8.59
C LYS A 7 -7.44 -21.84 -7.68
N LYS A 8 -6.81 -20.72 -8.03
CA LYS A 8 -5.80 -20.07 -7.15
C LYS A 8 -6.37 -19.62 -5.81
N SER A 9 -7.64 -19.23 -5.76
CA SER A 9 -8.32 -18.89 -4.52
C SER A 9 -8.55 -20.11 -3.63
N GLU A 10 -8.95 -21.23 -4.24
CA GLU A 10 -9.11 -22.52 -3.56
C GLU A 10 -7.79 -23.05 -3.03
N GLU A 11 -6.71 -23.00 -3.83
CA GLU A 11 -5.35 -23.35 -3.41
C GLU A 11 -4.91 -22.52 -2.18
N ARG A 12 -5.16 -21.20 -2.19
CA ARG A 12 -4.86 -20.34 -1.02
C ARG A 12 -5.65 -20.72 0.22
N LYS A 13 -6.93 -21.09 0.07
CA LYS A 13 -7.77 -21.54 1.20
C LYS A 13 -7.27 -22.88 1.75
N ALA A 14 -6.82 -23.77 0.87
CA ALA A 14 -6.28 -25.09 1.20
C ALA A 14 -4.85 -25.07 1.76
N MET A 15 -4.15 -23.91 1.77
CA MET A 15 -2.81 -23.79 2.35
C MET A 15 -2.73 -24.32 3.79
N SER A 16 -1.59 -24.93 4.09
CA SER A 16 -1.29 -25.48 5.41
C SER A 16 -1.26 -24.39 6.48
N LYS A 17 -1.37 -24.80 7.75
CA LYS A 17 -1.24 -23.87 8.89
C LYS A 17 0.14 -23.22 8.93
N GLU A 18 1.19 -23.95 8.55
CA GLU A 18 2.57 -23.46 8.55
C GLU A 18 2.79 -22.37 7.50
N GLU A 19 2.33 -22.59 6.27
CA GLU A 19 2.40 -21.57 5.20
C GLU A 19 1.59 -20.32 5.54
N LYS A 20 0.38 -20.49 6.10
CA LYS A 20 -0.45 -19.37 6.58
C LYS A 20 0.24 -18.60 7.71
N LYS A 21 0.93 -19.30 8.62
CA LYS A 21 1.70 -18.68 9.71
C LYS A 21 2.85 -17.84 9.15
N LYS A 22 3.61 -18.39 8.20
CA LYS A 22 4.70 -17.66 7.53
C LYS A 22 4.21 -16.38 6.84
N ILE A 23 3.10 -16.46 6.07
CA ILE A 23 2.50 -15.28 5.43
C ILE A 23 2.04 -14.24 6.47
N LYS A 24 1.52 -14.68 7.62
CA LYS A 24 1.11 -13.78 8.70
C LYS A 24 2.33 -13.08 9.32
N GLU A 25 3.40 -13.82 9.58
CA GLU A 25 4.67 -13.27 10.13
C GLU A 25 5.30 -12.26 9.17
N ASP A 26 5.34 -12.53 7.87
CA ASP A 26 5.83 -11.60 6.85
C ASP A 26 4.98 -10.31 6.81
N ASN A 27 3.66 -10.43 6.92
CA ASN A 27 2.77 -9.27 6.99
C ASN A 27 2.94 -8.46 8.29
N GLU A 28 3.19 -9.12 9.42
CA GLU A 28 3.46 -8.46 10.70
C GLU A 28 4.82 -7.75 10.68
N ALA A 29 5.84 -8.33 10.04
CA ALA A 29 7.12 -7.68 9.82
C ALA A 29 6.95 -6.38 9.00
N LEU A 30 6.21 -6.44 7.89
CA LEU A 30 5.89 -5.27 7.08
C LEU A 30 5.10 -4.21 7.87
N GLN A 31 4.15 -4.62 8.71
CA GLN A 31 3.40 -3.70 9.56
C GLN A 31 4.29 -3.01 10.60
N LYS A 32 5.27 -3.72 11.18
CA LYS A 32 6.20 -3.15 12.15
C LYS A 32 7.12 -2.12 11.51
N GLU A 33 7.55 -2.36 10.28
CA GLU A 33 8.47 -1.50 9.52
C GLU A 33 7.77 -0.28 8.91
N TYR A 34 6.64 -0.49 8.21
CA TYR A 34 5.98 0.55 7.41
C TYR A 34 4.64 1.02 7.96
N GLY A 35 4.11 0.36 8.99
CA GLY A 35 2.78 0.61 9.52
C GLY A 35 2.71 1.65 10.63
N PHE A 36 3.83 2.29 10.96
CA PHE A 36 3.91 3.31 12.01
C PHE A 36 4.73 4.50 11.53
N CYS A 37 4.37 5.70 11.99
CA CYS A 37 5.15 6.91 11.84
C CYS A 37 5.40 7.53 13.21
N THR A 38 6.32 8.49 13.27
CA THR A 38 6.54 9.30 14.47
C THR A 38 6.01 10.71 14.21
N ILE A 39 5.10 11.17 15.05
CA ILE A 39 4.52 12.51 15.02
C ILE A 39 4.70 13.11 16.41
N ASP A 40 5.35 14.27 16.50
CA ASP A 40 5.62 14.98 17.76
C ASP A 40 6.26 14.11 18.86
N GLY A 41 7.13 13.17 18.46
CA GLY A 41 7.82 12.24 19.38
C GLY A 41 7.02 10.99 19.76
N HIS A 42 5.75 10.90 19.37
CA HIS A 42 4.89 9.74 19.62
C HIS A 42 4.84 8.82 18.40
N LYS A 43 4.81 7.50 18.65
CA LYS A 43 4.69 6.48 17.60
C LYS A 43 3.22 6.23 17.31
N GLU A 44 2.78 6.69 16.15
CA GLU A 44 1.39 6.58 15.69
C GLU A 44 1.23 5.52 14.62
N LYS A 45 0.06 4.89 14.59
CA LYS A 45 -0.26 3.84 13.62
C LYS A 45 -0.78 4.47 12.31
N ILE A 46 -0.17 4.10 11.20
CA ILE A 46 -0.60 4.54 9.87
C ILE A 46 -1.83 3.73 9.44
N GLY A 47 -2.88 4.42 8.97
CA GLY A 47 -4.12 3.79 8.49
C GLY A 47 -3.88 2.87 7.29
N ASN A 48 -3.42 3.44 6.16
CA ASN A 48 -3.13 2.70 4.94
C ASN A 48 -1.73 3.05 4.41
N PHE A 49 -0.74 2.19 4.69
CA PHE A 49 0.61 2.33 4.14
C PHE A 49 0.81 1.54 2.83
N LYS A 50 -0.11 0.63 2.49
CA LYS A 50 -0.11 -0.13 1.24
C LYS A 50 -0.88 0.66 0.18
N ILE A 51 -0.20 1.05 -0.89
CA ILE A 51 -0.81 1.73 -2.04
C ILE A 51 -1.84 0.82 -2.72
N GLU A 52 -2.96 1.40 -3.16
CA GLU A 52 -4.02 0.65 -3.84
C GLU A 52 -3.48 -0.03 -5.12
N PRO A 53 -3.69 -1.33 -5.32
CA PRO A 53 -3.30 -2.00 -6.55
C PRO A 53 -4.11 -1.49 -7.76
N PRO A 54 -3.59 -1.60 -8.99
CA PRO A 54 -4.36 -1.29 -10.18
C PRO A 54 -5.58 -2.23 -10.29
N GLY A 55 -6.66 -1.73 -10.89
CA GLY A 55 -7.90 -2.49 -11.00
C GLY A 55 -8.97 -1.73 -11.75
N LEU A 56 -10.20 -2.24 -11.74
CA LEU A 56 -11.35 -1.54 -12.32
C LEU A 56 -12.00 -0.68 -11.23
N PHE A 57 -12.34 0.57 -11.57
CA PHE A 57 -13.03 1.48 -10.68
C PHE A 57 -14.44 0.96 -10.39
N ARG A 58 -14.73 0.73 -9.11
CA ARG A 58 -16.04 0.26 -8.64
C ARG A 58 -16.75 1.39 -7.90
N GLY A 59 -17.29 2.34 -8.66
CA GLY A 59 -18.11 3.42 -8.12
C GLY A 59 -19.41 2.88 -7.49
N ARG A 60 -19.99 3.64 -6.54
CA ARG A 60 -21.26 3.28 -5.90
C ARG A 60 -22.45 3.80 -6.73
N GLY A 61 -23.58 3.09 -6.72
CA GLY A 61 -24.77 3.45 -7.50
C GLY A 61 -24.52 3.46 -9.01
N GLU A 62 -25.20 4.34 -9.73
CA GLU A 62 -25.05 4.51 -11.19
C GLU A 62 -23.86 5.42 -11.54
N HIS A 63 -22.67 5.10 -11.03
CA HIS A 63 -21.50 5.95 -11.21
C HIS A 63 -21.00 5.91 -12.67
N PRO A 64 -20.90 7.05 -13.38
CA PRO A 64 -20.59 7.11 -14.82
C PRO A 64 -19.16 6.68 -15.19
N LYS A 65 -18.33 6.32 -14.20
CA LYS A 65 -16.92 5.92 -14.37
C LYS A 65 -16.68 4.48 -13.93
N MET A 66 -17.74 3.76 -13.52
CA MET A 66 -17.62 2.36 -13.12
C MET A 66 -17.05 1.55 -14.29
N GLY A 67 -16.08 0.68 -14.00
CA GLY A 67 -15.35 -0.10 -15.00
C GLY A 67 -14.14 0.62 -15.62
N MET A 68 -13.92 1.92 -15.37
CA MET A 68 -12.69 2.59 -15.82
C MET A 68 -11.45 2.03 -15.13
N LEU A 69 -10.31 2.01 -15.83
CA LEU A 69 -9.05 1.50 -15.29
C LEU A 69 -8.46 2.45 -14.23
N LYS A 70 -8.31 1.96 -13.01
CA LYS A 70 -7.39 2.51 -12.01
C LYS A 70 -5.98 2.06 -12.36
N LYS A 71 -5.14 3.00 -12.81
CA LYS A 71 -3.74 2.73 -13.16
C LYS A 71 -2.92 2.42 -11.91
N ARG A 72 -1.78 1.75 -12.11
CA ARG A 72 -0.79 1.53 -11.05
C ARG A 72 -0.13 2.87 -10.72
N VAL A 73 -0.08 3.20 -9.44
CA VAL A 73 0.69 4.34 -8.92
C VAL A 73 2.17 3.94 -8.92
N ILE A 74 3.02 4.75 -9.55
CA ILE A 74 4.48 4.61 -9.52
C ILE A 74 5.09 5.62 -8.53
N PRO A 75 6.35 5.46 -8.09
CA PRO A 75 6.97 6.41 -7.16
C PRO A 75 6.93 7.86 -7.65
N GLU A 76 7.02 8.07 -8.96
CA GLU A 76 6.95 9.38 -9.60
C GLU A 76 5.55 10.04 -9.54
N ASP A 77 4.53 9.30 -9.09
CA ASP A 77 3.20 9.84 -8.79
C ASP A 77 3.03 10.21 -7.30
N VAL A 78 3.93 9.76 -6.42
CA VAL A 78 3.82 9.86 -4.96
C VAL A 78 4.53 11.11 -4.43
N LEU A 79 3.80 11.89 -3.64
CA LEU A 79 4.31 13.04 -2.88
C LEU A 79 4.55 12.59 -1.43
N ILE A 80 5.75 12.81 -0.91
CA ILE A 80 6.08 12.53 0.49
C ILE A 80 5.94 13.82 1.31
N ASN A 81 5.21 13.76 2.42
CA ASN A 81 5.18 14.82 3.44
C ASN A 81 5.88 14.33 4.71
N CYS A 82 6.87 15.08 5.19
CA CYS A 82 7.61 14.75 6.41
C CYS A 82 8.21 16.01 7.04
N SER A 83 8.77 15.95 8.24
CA SER A 83 9.49 17.09 8.84
C SER A 83 10.85 17.30 8.17
N LYS A 84 11.34 18.54 8.12
CA LYS A 84 12.62 18.90 7.45
C LYS A 84 13.84 18.21 8.05
N ASP A 85 13.76 17.91 9.34
CA ASP A 85 14.78 17.27 10.17
C ASP A 85 14.60 15.74 10.27
N SER A 86 13.56 15.19 9.64
CA SER A 86 13.29 13.74 9.67
C SER A 86 14.08 12.97 8.61
N ASN A 87 14.19 11.66 8.80
CA ASN A 87 14.76 10.78 7.79
C ASN A 87 13.77 10.60 6.63
N ILE A 88 14.02 11.28 5.51
CA ILE A 88 13.18 11.22 4.31
C ILE A 88 13.23 9.79 3.73
N PRO A 89 12.08 9.13 3.51
CA PRO A 89 12.04 7.79 2.96
C PRO A 89 12.64 7.75 1.56
N LYS A 90 13.47 6.74 1.29
CA LYS A 90 14.07 6.56 -0.04
C LYS A 90 13.09 5.88 -0.99
N PRO A 91 13.00 6.34 -2.26
CA PRO A 91 12.22 5.65 -3.27
C PRO A 91 12.81 4.27 -3.58
N PRO A 92 12.03 3.37 -4.20
CA PRO A 92 12.55 2.12 -4.75
C PRO A 92 13.76 2.36 -5.67
N SER A 93 14.66 1.38 -5.76
CA SER A 93 15.87 1.51 -6.59
C SER A 93 15.53 1.86 -8.04
N GLY A 94 16.23 2.86 -8.59
CA GLY A 94 16.01 3.36 -9.94
C GLY A 94 14.84 4.35 -10.10
N HIS A 95 14.12 4.67 -9.03
CA HIS A 95 12.98 5.58 -9.03
C HIS A 95 13.23 6.85 -8.22
N LYS A 96 12.35 7.84 -8.42
CA LYS A 96 12.29 9.05 -7.59
C LYS A 96 10.87 9.35 -7.15
N TRP A 97 10.73 10.00 -6.00
CA TRP A 97 9.44 10.57 -5.61
C TRP A 97 9.05 11.72 -6.53
N LYS A 98 7.75 11.95 -6.66
CA LYS A 98 7.24 13.12 -7.38
C LYS A 98 7.73 14.42 -6.74
N GLU A 99 7.64 14.47 -5.42
CA GLU A 99 8.05 15.61 -4.60
C GLU A 99 8.23 15.14 -3.16
N VAL A 100 9.11 15.82 -2.43
CA VAL A 100 9.18 15.73 -0.98
C VAL A 100 8.90 17.13 -0.44
N ARG A 101 7.87 17.25 0.39
CA ARG A 101 7.44 18.51 1.01
C ARG A 101 7.42 18.40 2.53
N HIS A 102 7.37 19.56 3.16
CA HIS A 102 7.39 19.72 4.61
C HIS A 102 6.30 20.71 5.03
N ASP A 103 5.05 20.30 4.83
CA ASP A 103 3.86 21.10 5.11
C ASP A 103 3.22 20.63 6.42
N HIS A 104 3.22 21.51 7.42
CA HIS A 104 2.68 21.25 8.77
C HIS A 104 1.19 21.64 8.90
N SER A 105 0.58 22.16 7.84
CA SER A 105 -0.84 22.58 7.85
C SER A 105 -1.82 21.49 7.42
N VAL A 106 -1.30 20.31 7.04
CA VAL A 106 -2.05 19.18 6.46
C VAL A 106 -1.84 17.88 7.23
#